data_AF-Q4C2T8-F1
#
_entry.id   AF-Q4C2T8-F1
#
_cell.length_a   1.000
_cell.length_b   1.000
_cell.length_c   1.000
_cell.angle_alpha   90.00
_cell.angle_beta   90.00
_cell.angle_gamma   90.00
#
_symmetry.space_group_name_H-M   'P 1'
#
loop_
_entity.id
_entity.type
_entity.pdbx_description
1 polymer ?
#
loop_
_entity_poly.entity_id
_entity_poly.type
_entity_poly.pdbx_seq_one_letter_code
_entity_poly.pdbx_strand_id
1 'polypeptide(L)'
;KRQENCLETIEKVYEQRQSMWENKTQSVPQRIVSLTQPHIRPIVRGKAGKPIEFGAKLSVSCVDNYVFLDKISWENFNESCHLKEQVEKYKERLAIIPNPSM
;
A
#
# COMPACT_ATOMS: atom_id res chain seq x y z
N LYS A 1 0.76 -15.27 -22.74
CA LYS A 1 1.16 -14.70 -21.42
C LYS A 1 0.51 -13.34 -21.10
N ARG A 2 0.80 -12.23 -21.81
CA ARG A 2 0.21 -10.89 -21.48
C ARG A 2 -1.30 -10.80 -21.74
N GLN A 3 -1.78 -11.40 -22.83
CA GLN A 3 -3.21 -11.43 -23.17
C GLN A 3 -4.00 -12.36 -22.23
N GLU A 4 -3.46 -13.53 -21.90
CA GLU A 4 -4.03 -14.46 -20.91
C GLU A 4 -4.23 -13.78 -19.54
N ASN A 5 -3.20 -13.11 -19.00
CA ASN A 5 -3.32 -12.37 -17.74
C ASN A 5 -4.38 -11.25 -17.78
N CYS A 6 -4.59 -10.64 -18.95
CA CYS A 6 -5.61 -9.60 -19.13
C CYS A 6 -7.02 -10.22 -19.07
N LEU A 7 -7.21 -11.36 -19.73
CA LEU A 7 -8.48 -12.08 -19.72
C LEU A 7 -8.87 -12.48 -18.28
N GLU A 8 -7.95 -13.10 -17.54
CA GLU A 8 -8.16 -13.45 -16.13
C GLU A 8 -8.49 -12.22 -15.26
N THR A 9 -7.88 -11.07 -15.56
CA THR A 9 -8.16 -9.81 -14.86
C THR A 9 -9.58 -9.32 -15.17
N ILE A 10 -10.02 -9.42 -16.42
CA ILE A 10 -11.36 -9.02 -16.85
C ILE A 10 -12.42 -9.90 -16.21
N GLU A 11 -12.22 -11.21 -16.19
CA GLU A 11 -13.12 -12.17 -15.52
C GLU A 11 -13.28 -11.83 -14.03
N LYS A 12 -12.17 -11.60 -13.33
CA LYS A 12 -12.21 -11.16 -11.92
C LYS A 12 -12.93 -9.82 -11.72
N VAL A 13 -12.75 -8.85 -12.62
CA VAL A 13 -13.47 -7.57 -12.55
C VAL A 13 -14.97 -7.79 -12.72
N TYR A 14 -15.37 -8.68 -13.62
CA TYR A 14 -16.77 -9.04 -13.81
C TYR A 14 -17.36 -9.66 -12.53
N GLU A 15 -16.69 -10.66 -11.96
CA GLU A 15 -17.09 -11.30 -10.70
C GLU A 15 -17.22 -10.28 -9.56
N GLN A 16 -16.23 -9.40 -9.40
CA GLN A 16 -16.23 -8.35 -8.38
C GLN A 16 -17.43 -7.41 -8.56
N ARG A 17 -17.75 -7.00 -9.79
CA ARG A 17 -18.90 -6.13 -10.06
C ARG A 17 -20.24 -6.84 -9.83
N GLN A 18 -20.36 -8.11 -10.22
CA GLN A 18 -21.55 -8.90 -9.99
C GLN A 18 -21.81 -9.06 -8.48
N SER A 19 -20.79 -9.45 -7.72
CA SER A 19 -20.89 -9.59 -6.26
C SER A 19 -21.29 -8.27 -5.58
N MET A 20 -20.71 -7.14 -6.00
CA MET A 20 -21.07 -5.82 -5.48
C MET A 20 -22.53 -5.44 -5.79
N TRP A 21 -23.01 -5.77 -6.99
CA TRP A 21 -24.39 -5.55 -7.40
C TRP A 21 -25.38 -6.39 -6.58
N GLU A 22 -25.14 -7.70 -6.49
CA GLU A 22 -25.98 -8.65 -5.77
C GLU A 22 -26.07 -8.30 -4.27
N ASN A 23 -24.94 -7.95 -3.67
CA ASN A 23 -24.86 -7.58 -2.25
C ASN A 23 -25.21 -6.12 -1.97
N LYS A 24 -25.49 -5.31 -3.01
CA LYS A 24 -25.74 -3.86 -2.92
C LYS A 24 -24.63 -3.09 -2.17
N THR A 25 -23.38 -3.49 -2.36
CA THR A 25 -22.21 -2.86 -1.73
C THR A 25 -21.38 -2.08 -2.74
N GLN A 26 -20.62 -1.09 -2.27
CA GLN A 26 -19.67 -0.32 -3.08
C GLN A 26 -18.20 -0.73 -2.84
N SER A 27 -17.99 -1.83 -2.10
CA SER A 27 -16.68 -2.32 -1.69
C SER A 27 -16.58 -3.83 -1.85
N VAL A 28 -15.41 -4.29 -2.28
CA VAL A 28 -15.03 -5.70 -2.39
C VAL A 28 -13.55 -5.84 -2.02
N PRO A 29 -13.15 -6.92 -1.33
CA PRO A 29 -11.74 -7.17 -1.04
C PRO A 29 -10.91 -7.22 -2.33
N GLN A 30 -9.70 -6.66 -2.28
CA GLN A 30 -8.76 -6.63 -3.42
C GLN A 30 -9.39 -6.10 -4.72
N ARG A 31 -10.22 -5.06 -4.62
CA ARG A 31 -10.89 -4.43 -5.76
C ARG A 31 -9.89 -4.06 -6.85
N ILE A 32 -10.11 -4.60 -8.05
CA ILE A 32 -9.35 -4.25 -9.24
C ILE A 32 -9.94 -2.96 -9.81
N VAL A 33 -9.08 -1.97 -9.99
CA VAL A 33 -9.45 -0.63 -10.50
C VAL A 33 -8.74 -0.27 -11.80
N SER A 34 -7.80 -1.11 -12.24
CA SER A 34 -7.05 -0.94 -13.48
C SER A 34 -6.75 -2.30 -14.11
N LEU A 35 -7.08 -2.45 -15.40
CA LEU A 35 -6.76 -3.66 -16.17
C LEU A 35 -5.26 -3.76 -16.50
N THR A 36 -4.58 -2.61 -16.66
CA THR A 36 -3.16 -2.57 -16.98
C THR A 36 -2.27 -2.74 -15.76
N GLN A 37 -2.78 -2.37 -14.58
CA GLN A 37 -2.08 -2.47 -13.30
C GLN A 37 -3.02 -3.06 -12.23
N PRO A 38 -3.34 -4.37 -12.31
CA PRO A 38 -4.35 -5.00 -11.47
C PRO A 38 -3.93 -5.16 -10.00
N HIS A 39 -2.67 -4.82 -9.65
CA HIS A 39 -2.16 -4.82 -8.27
C HIS A 39 -2.40 -3.48 -7.55
N ILE A 40 -2.73 -2.40 -8.28
CA ILE A 40 -3.07 -1.13 -7.65
C ILE A 40 -4.39 -1.29 -6.89
N ARG A 41 -4.44 -0.77 -5.67
CA ARG A 41 -5.61 -0.77 -4.81
C ARG A 41 -6.09 0.65 -4.55
N PRO A 42 -7.41 0.87 -4.44
CA PRO A 42 -7.94 2.12 -3.89
C PRO A 42 -7.61 2.23 -2.40
N ILE A 43 -7.07 3.37 -1.99
CA ILE A 43 -6.75 3.68 -0.58
C ILE A 43 -7.69 4.78 -0.11
N VAL A 44 -8.52 4.48 0.90
CA VAL A 44 -9.46 5.45 1.48
C VAL A 44 -8.70 6.47 2.34
N ARG A 45 -8.88 7.75 2.06
CA ARG A 45 -8.29 8.85 2.83
C ARG A 45 -9.28 9.37 3.86
N GLY A 46 -8.82 9.61 5.09
CA GLY A 46 -9.62 10.20 6.17
C GLY A 46 -9.64 11.74 6.23
N LYS A 47 -9.15 12.44 5.19
CA LYS A 47 -9.00 13.91 5.16
C LYS A 47 -9.92 14.53 4.12
N ALA A 48 -10.32 15.79 4.32
CA ALA A 48 -11.11 16.56 3.35
C ALA A 48 -10.39 16.65 1.98
N GLY A 49 -11.13 16.42 0.89
CA GLY A 49 -10.58 16.41 -0.48
C GLY A 49 -10.96 15.15 -1.25
N LYS A 50 -10.03 14.60 -2.03
CA LYS A 50 -10.26 13.35 -2.78
C LYS A 50 -10.39 12.18 -1.79
N PRO A 51 -11.52 11.44 -1.80
CA PRO A 51 -11.77 10.40 -0.81
C PRO A 51 -10.91 9.13 -1.02
N ILE A 52 -10.36 8.96 -2.23
CA ILE A 52 -9.60 7.77 -2.62
C ILE A 52 -8.31 8.21 -3.34
N GLU A 53 -7.21 7.59 -2.97
CA GLU A 53 -5.91 7.71 -3.63
C GLU A 53 -5.49 6.34 -4.20
N PHE A 54 -4.57 6.38 -5.17
CA PHE A 54 -4.02 5.19 -5.83
C PHE A 54 -2.51 5.30 -5.84
N GLY A 55 -1.81 4.20 -5.58
CA GLY A 55 -0.37 4.17 -5.59
C GLY A 55 0.20 3.27 -4.51
N ALA A 56 1.53 3.19 -4.49
CA ALA A 56 2.24 2.55 -3.41
C ALA A 56 2.19 3.42 -2.16
N LYS A 57 1.86 2.80 -1.03
CA LYS A 57 2.02 3.36 0.31
C LYS A 57 3.45 3.12 0.78
N LEU A 58 4.14 4.21 1.13
CA LEU A 58 5.52 4.21 1.61
C LEU A 58 5.54 4.47 3.11
N SER A 59 6.39 3.77 3.83
CA SER A 59 6.76 4.12 5.20
C SER A 59 8.24 4.47 5.23
N VAL A 60 8.55 5.66 5.72
CA VAL A 60 9.90 6.23 5.73
C VAL A 60 10.25 6.73 7.12
N SER A 61 11.51 6.56 7.52
CA SER A 61 12.10 7.16 8.72
C SER A 61 13.18 8.16 8.33
N CYS A 62 13.32 9.23 9.11
CA CYS A 62 14.32 10.27 8.88
C CYS A 62 15.25 10.34 10.10
N VAL A 63 16.56 10.25 9.88
CA VAL A 63 17.59 10.29 10.95
C VAL A 63 18.79 11.07 10.41
N ASP A 64 19.24 12.10 11.13
CA ASP A 64 20.42 12.91 10.80
C ASP A 64 20.55 13.26 9.30
N ASN A 65 19.47 13.81 8.74
CA ASN A 65 19.32 14.19 7.33
C ASN A 65 19.28 13.03 6.30
N TYR A 66 19.31 11.78 6.75
CA TYR A 66 19.08 10.60 5.91
C TYR A 66 17.62 10.18 5.94
N VAL A 67 17.10 9.78 4.78
CA VAL A 67 15.76 9.19 4.65
C VAL A 67 15.91 7.70 4.36
N PHE A 68 15.34 6.88 5.23
CA PHE A 68 15.32 5.43 5.10
C PHE A 68 13.94 4.97 4.71
N LEU A 69 13.90 4.10 3.71
CA LEU A 69 12.67 3.47 3.27
C LEU A 69 12.46 2.16 4.07
N ASP A 70 11.45 2.14 4.93
CA ASP A 70 11.19 1.01 5.81
C ASP A 70 10.20 0.00 5.23
N LYS A 71 9.23 0.47 4.43
CA LYS A 71 8.23 -0.39 3.79
C LYS A 71 7.67 0.25 2.52
N ILE A 72 7.48 -0.56 1.48
CA ILE A 72 6.66 -0.25 0.30
C ILE A 72 5.54 -1.29 0.24
N SER A 73 4.30 -0.85 0.05
CA SER A 73 3.15 -1.74 -0.14
C SER A 73 2.12 -1.12 -1.08
N TRP A 74 1.51 -1.91 -1.95
CA TRP A 74 0.34 -1.50 -2.75
C TRP A 74 -0.99 -1.76 -2.03
N GLU A 75 -0.94 -2.48 -0.91
CA GLU A 75 -2.05 -2.68 0.01
C GLU A 75 -2.03 -1.62 1.11
N ASN A 76 -3.21 -1.30 1.64
CA ASN A 76 -3.32 -0.43 2.81
C ASN A 76 -2.75 -1.13 4.04
N PHE A 77 -1.89 -0.45 4.80
CA PHE A 77 -1.39 -0.95 6.08
C PHE A 77 -1.52 0.12 7.16
N ASN A 78 -1.78 -0.34 8.39
CA ASN A 78 -1.81 0.54 9.55
C ASN A 78 -0.39 0.86 10.00
N GLU A 79 -0.01 2.14 9.91
CA GLU A 79 1.30 2.64 10.32
C GLU A 79 1.54 2.47 11.82
N SER A 80 0.51 2.58 12.67
CA SER A 80 0.67 2.50 14.13
C SER A 80 1.14 1.13 14.60
N CYS A 81 0.83 0.06 13.87
CA CYS A 81 1.28 -1.29 14.18
C CYS A 81 2.76 -1.50 13.84
N HIS A 82 3.31 -0.72 12.92
CA HIS A 82 4.71 -0.82 12.48
C HIS A 82 5.67 0.06 13.29
N LEU A 83 5.15 0.92 14.18
CA LEU A 83 5.97 1.84 14.95
C LEU A 83 7.01 1.11 15.83
N LYS A 84 6.64 0.00 16.47
CA LYS A 84 7.57 -0.78 17.30
C LYS A 84 8.72 -1.36 16.46
N GLU A 85 8.40 -1.95 15.31
CA GLU A 85 9.40 -2.50 14.39
C GLU A 85 10.33 -1.40 13.84
N GLN A 86 9.78 -0.21 13.58
CA GLN A 86 10.57 0.94 13.14
C GLN A 86 11.51 1.46 14.23
N VAL A 87 11.05 1.49 15.48
CA VAL A 87 11.89 1.89 16.63
C VAL A 87 13.03 0.90 16.86
N GLU A 88 12.77 -0.41 16.75
CA GLU A 88 13.84 -1.42 16.87
C GLU A 88 14.85 -1.31 15.71
N LYS A 89 14.37 -1.18 14.47
CA LYS A 89 15.24 -0.92 13.30
C LYS A 89 16.06 0.36 13.47
N TYR A 90 15.48 1.40 14.07
CA TYR A 90 16.19 2.64 14.37
C TYR A 90 17.32 2.42 15.39
N LYS A 91 17.06 1.69 16.48
CA LYS A 91 18.08 1.35 17.48
C LYS A 91 19.20 0.51 16.88
N GLU A 92 18.88 -0.51 16.09
CA GLU A 92 19.88 -1.31 15.38
C GLU A 92 20.74 -0.45 14.45
N ARG A 93 20.12 0.45 13.67
CA ARG A 93 20.84 1.35 12.76
C ARG A 93 21.76 2.30 13.50
N LEU A 94 21.34 2.90 14.61
CA LEU A 94 22.21 3.77 15.41
C LEU A 94 23.29 3.01 16.20
N ALA A 95 23.07 1.74 16.52
CA ALA A 95 24.10 0.89 17.11
C ALA A 95 25.18 0.50 16.09
N ILE A 96 24.82 0.43 14.79
CA ILE A 96 25.71 0.06 13.69
C ILE A 96 26.40 1.28 13.07
N ILE A 97 25.72 2.42 12.99
CA ILE A 97 26.30 3.68 12.52
C ILE A 97 27.02 4.32 13.72
N PRO A 98 28.36 4.34 13.77
CA PRO A 98 29.05 5.10 14.79
C PRO A 98 28.62 6.56 14.63
N ASN A 99 28.21 7.17 15.74
CA ASN A 99 27.74 8.54 15.86
C ASN A 99 28.44 9.45 14.83
N PRO A 100 27.78 9.90 13.75
CA PRO A 100 28.44 10.70 12.70
C PRO A 100 28.74 12.15 13.16
N SER A 101 28.68 12.41 14.47
CA SER A 101 28.90 13.70 15.10
C SER A 101 29.73 13.54 16.40
N MET A 102 30.96 13.02 16.30
CA MET A 102 32.04 13.30 17.25
C MET A 102 33.35 13.54 16.50
#